data_AF-A0A1Z8SYH1-F1
#
_entry.id   AF-A0A1Z8SYH1-F1
#
_cell.length_a   1.000
_cell.length_b   1.000
_cell.length_c   1.000
_cell.angle_alpha   90.00
_cell.angle_beta   90.00
_cell.angle_gamma   90.00
#
_symmetry.space_group_name_H-M   'P 1'
#
loop_
_entity.id
_entity.type
_entity.pdbx_description
1 polymer ?
#
loop_
_entity_poly.entity_id
_entity_poly.type
_entity_poly.pdbx_seq_one_letter_code
_entity_poly.pdbx_strand_id
1 'polypeptide(L)'
;MKFTFKTFLSLIGILAVAFFFTAAKKISPVNDKCPFSGKAVKSDQVATFNVCCSKCAKKVTSDLKGLVKKVKAGNKECPVSKKPAKKKIVVAFCCGNCVDKASS
;
A
#
# COMPACT_ATOMS: atom_id res chain seq x y z
N MET A 1 -48.80 18.65 39.92
CA MET A 1 -47.32 18.53 39.90
C MET A 1 -46.81 19.02 38.55
N LYS A 2 -46.01 20.09 38.53
CA LYS A 2 -45.44 20.70 37.32
C LYS A 2 -44.20 19.90 36.93
N PHE A 3 -44.35 18.93 36.02
CA PHE A 3 -43.21 18.19 35.48
C PHE A 3 -42.44 19.09 34.52
N THR A 4 -41.39 19.73 35.04
CA THR A 4 -40.48 20.58 34.29
C THR A 4 -39.80 19.78 33.18
N PHE A 5 -40.09 20.17 31.94
CA PHE A 5 -39.64 19.63 30.64
C PHE A 5 -38.10 19.63 30.42
N LYS A 6 -37.30 19.90 31.46
CA LYS A 6 -35.85 20.14 31.37
C LYS A 6 -35.00 18.89 31.58
N THR A 7 -35.60 17.78 32.00
CA THR A 7 -34.88 16.53 32.31
C THR A 7 -34.94 15.48 31.20
N PHE A 8 -35.70 15.71 30.12
CA PHE A 8 -35.76 14.79 28.96
C PHE A 8 -34.70 15.08 27.88
N LEU A 9 -33.92 16.15 28.03
CA LEU A 9 -32.93 16.59 27.04
C LEU A 9 -31.50 16.07 27.30
N SER A 10 -31.34 14.99 28.07
CA SER A 10 -30.01 14.47 28.45
C SER A 10 -29.79 12.98 28.20
N LEU A 11 -30.64 12.34 27.39
CA LEU A 11 -30.53 10.89 27.09
C LEU A 11 -30.49 10.55 25.58
N ILE A 12 -30.06 11.49 24.73
CA ILE A 12 -29.86 11.28 23.28
C ILE A 12 -28.37 11.48 22.89
N GLY A 13 -27.48 11.69 23.85
CA GLY A 13 -26.13 12.23 23.61
C GLY A 13 -24.96 11.26 23.48
N ILE A 14 -25.12 9.93 23.58
CA ILE A 14 -23.94 9.01 23.60
C ILE A 14 -24.15 7.72 22.78
N LEU A 15 -24.87 7.79 21.65
CA LEU A 15 -24.95 6.66 20.71
C LEU A 15 -24.50 7.02 19.27
N ALA A 16 -23.57 7.98 19.14
CA ALA A 16 -23.08 8.45 17.83
C ALA A 16 -21.55 8.33 17.63
N VAL A 17 -20.83 7.60 18.49
CA VAL A 17 -19.38 7.32 18.28
C VAL A 17 -19.15 5.97 17.58
N ALA A 18 -20.19 5.39 16.99
CA ALA A 18 -20.08 4.18 16.21
C ALA A 18 -19.74 4.53 14.76
N PHE A 19 -18.60 4.02 14.28
CA PHE A 19 -18.21 3.89 12.87
C PHE A 19 -17.67 5.14 12.15
N PHE A 20 -16.50 5.61 12.58
CA PHE A 20 -15.52 6.16 11.62
C PHE A 20 -14.31 5.21 11.46
N PHE A 21 -14.57 3.92 11.27
CA PHE A 21 -13.56 3.02 10.72
C PHE A 21 -13.48 3.28 9.21
N THR A 22 -12.71 4.30 8.84
CA THR A 22 -12.34 4.54 7.45
C THR A 22 -11.52 3.33 6.97
N ALA A 23 -12.15 2.48 6.16
CA ALA A 23 -11.50 1.34 5.53
C ALA A 23 -10.33 1.84 4.67
N ALA A 24 -9.10 1.70 5.18
CA ALA A 24 -7.89 2.04 4.44
C ALA A 24 -7.88 1.23 3.13
N LYS A 25 -7.88 1.92 1.99
CA LYS A 25 -7.82 1.31 0.66
C LYS A 25 -6.51 0.52 0.53
N LYS A 26 -6.58 -0.80 0.68
CA LYS A 26 -5.44 -1.70 0.48
C LYS A 26 -4.94 -1.55 -0.96
N ILE A 27 -3.68 -1.19 -1.12
CA ILE A 27 -3.00 -1.15 -2.42
C ILE A 27 -2.64 -2.59 -2.76
N SER A 28 -3.34 -3.19 -3.73
CA SER A 28 -3.05 -4.54 -4.17
C SER A 28 -1.71 -4.63 -4.91
N PRO A 29 -1.03 -5.78 -4.83
CA PRO A 29 0.16 -6.03 -5.64
C PRO A 29 -0.12 -5.88 -7.14
N VAL A 30 0.88 -5.43 -7.87
CA VAL A 30 0.80 -5.20 -9.33
C VAL A 30 1.16 -6.45 -10.16
N ASN A 31 1.38 -7.59 -9.51
CA ASN A 31 1.87 -8.81 -10.16
C ASN A 31 1.40 -10.10 -9.47
N ASP A 32 1.23 -11.13 -10.28
CA ASP A 32 0.88 -12.49 -9.83
C ASP A 32 2.07 -13.46 -9.87
N LYS A 33 3.16 -13.06 -10.54
CA LYS A 33 4.39 -13.86 -10.72
C LYS A 33 5.56 -13.18 -10.02
N CYS A 34 6.35 -13.95 -9.27
CA CYS A 34 7.52 -13.46 -8.54
C CYS A 34 8.60 -12.94 -9.51
N PRO A 35 9.11 -11.70 -9.34
CA PRO A 35 10.09 -11.12 -10.26
C PRO A 35 11.43 -11.86 -10.35
N PHE A 36 11.82 -12.59 -9.29
CA PHE A 36 13.09 -13.32 -9.26
C PHE A 36 13.01 -14.69 -9.93
N SER A 37 11.92 -15.42 -9.74
CA SER A 37 11.81 -16.84 -10.09
C SER A 37 10.69 -17.18 -11.07
N GLY A 38 9.74 -16.27 -11.30
CA GLY A 38 8.54 -16.52 -12.10
C GLY A 38 7.52 -17.45 -11.44
N LYS A 39 7.75 -17.92 -10.21
CA LYS A 39 6.77 -18.70 -9.42
C LYS A 39 5.57 -17.82 -9.01
N ALA A 40 4.46 -18.43 -8.61
CA ALA A 40 3.31 -17.69 -8.06
C ALA A 40 3.72 -16.88 -6.82
N VAL A 41 3.14 -15.69 -6.67
CA VAL A 41 3.34 -14.84 -5.49
C VAL A 41 2.53 -15.31 -4.29
N LYS A 42 2.93 -14.87 -3.09
CA LYS A 42 2.15 -15.01 -1.87
C LYS A 42 1.69 -13.63 -1.42
N SER A 43 0.44 -13.51 -0.97
CA SER A 43 -0.24 -12.24 -0.69
C SER A 43 0.35 -11.47 0.50
N ASP A 44 1.04 -12.16 1.40
CA ASP A 44 1.73 -11.63 2.57
C ASP A 44 3.18 -11.19 2.29
N GLN A 45 3.75 -11.62 1.15
CA GLN A 45 5.14 -11.38 0.81
C GLN A 45 5.25 -10.19 -0.16
N VAL A 46 5.14 -8.98 0.36
CA VAL A 46 5.11 -7.75 -0.46
C VAL A 46 6.21 -6.77 -0.10
N ALA A 47 6.71 -6.04 -1.10
CA ALA A 47 7.60 -4.90 -0.90
C ALA A 47 7.07 -3.67 -1.66
N THR A 48 7.29 -2.49 -1.10
CA THR A 48 6.89 -1.23 -1.74
C THR A 48 8.06 -0.61 -2.48
N PHE A 49 7.87 -0.30 -3.76
CA PHE A 49 8.80 0.51 -4.55
C PHE A 49 8.17 1.84 -4.88
N ASN A 50 8.99 2.87 -5.08
CA ASN A 50 8.50 4.21 -5.35
C ASN A 50 8.87 4.68 -6.77
N VAL A 51 7.97 5.42 -7.40
CA VAL A 51 8.14 6.02 -8.73
C VAL A 51 7.70 7.48 -8.72
N CYS A 52 8.18 8.29 -9.66
CA CYS A 52 7.84 9.72 -9.68
C CYS A 52 6.50 10.05 -10.34
N CYS A 53 5.95 9.18 -11.21
CA CYS A 53 4.69 9.42 -11.92
C CYS A 53 4.03 8.12 -12.44
N SER A 54 2.76 8.22 -12.86
CA SER A 54 1.99 7.06 -13.33
C SER A 54 2.54 6.43 -14.62
N LYS A 55 3.17 7.21 -15.52
CA LYS A 55 3.87 6.66 -16.70
C LYS A 55 5.07 5.80 -16.29
N CYS A 56 5.83 6.23 -15.28
CA CYS A 56 6.93 5.43 -14.74
C CYS A 56 6.41 4.17 -14.03
N ALA A 57 5.29 4.26 -13.31
CA ALA A 57 4.62 3.08 -12.74
C ALA A 57 4.36 2.03 -13.82
N LYS A 58 3.67 2.40 -14.91
CA LYS A 58 3.39 1.49 -16.03
C LYS A 58 4.66 0.86 -16.63
N LYS A 59 5.73 1.65 -16.78
CA LYS A 59 7.00 1.19 -17.35
C LYS A 59 7.74 0.20 -16.44
N VAL A 60 7.69 0.39 -15.13
CA VAL A 60 8.33 -0.56 -14.20
C VAL A 60 7.46 -1.79 -13.95
N THR A 61 6.14 -1.67 -13.99
CA THR A 61 5.23 -2.83 -13.86
C THR A 61 5.34 -3.78 -15.04
N SER A 62 5.70 -3.29 -16.23
CA SER A 62 5.98 -4.16 -17.38
C SER A 62 7.31 -4.92 -17.26
N ASP A 63 8.25 -4.47 -16.40
CA ASP A 63 9.53 -5.14 -16.18
C ASP A 63 9.93 -5.09 -14.69
N LEU A 64 9.22 -5.88 -13.89
CA LEU A 64 9.49 -5.99 -12.46
C LEU A 64 10.82 -6.69 -12.16
N LYS A 65 11.28 -7.58 -13.05
CA LYS A 65 12.59 -8.23 -12.91
C LYS A 65 13.72 -7.23 -13.06
N GLY A 66 13.61 -6.31 -14.02
CA GLY A 66 14.54 -5.18 -14.16
C GLY A 66 14.46 -4.22 -12.98
N LEU A 67 13.25 -3.93 -12.47
CA LEU A 67 13.05 -3.09 -11.30
C LEU A 67 13.82 -3.61 -10.07
N VAL A 68 13.57 -4.85 -9.66
CA VAL A 68 14.17 -5.43 -8.44
C VAL A 68 15.68 -5.66 -8.54
N LYS A 69 16.24 -5.61 -9.75
CA LYS A 69 17.70 -5.61 -9.99
C LYS A 69 18.31 -4.22 -9.93
N LYS A 70 17.53 -3.18 -10.25
CA LYS A 70 18.03 -1.81 -10.42
C LYS A 70 17.96 -1.01 -9.13
N VAL A 71 16.95 -1.23 -8.30
CA VAL A 71 16.72 -0.49 -7.06
C VAL A 71 16.17 -1.40 -5.97
N LYS A 72 16.38 -0.97 -4.72
CA LYS A 72 15.81 -1.62 -3.53
C LYS A 72 14.42 -1.09 -3.23
N ALA A 73 13.63 -1.87 -2.51
CA ALA A 73 12.36 -1.43 -1.96
C ALA A 73 12.55 -0.17 -1.09
N GLY A 74 11.54 0.68 -1.03
CA GLY A 74 11.60 1.95 -0.31
C GLY A 74 12.49 3.02 -0.96
N ASN A 75 12.94 2.82 -2.20
CA ASN A 75 13.78 3.76 -2.94
C ASN A 75 13.24 5.21 -2.90
N LYS A 76 14.13 6.18 -2.69
CA LYS A 76 13.75 7.61 -2.63
C LYS A 76 13.66 8.27 -4.00
N GLU A 77 14.36 7.71 -4.98
CA GLU A 77 14.44 8.22 -6.35
C GLU A 77 13.77 7.28 -7.34
N CYS A 78 13.16 7.83 -8.38
CA CYS A 78 12.51 7.05 -9.42
C CYS A 78 13.54 6.26 -10.24
N PRO A 79 13.38 4.93 -10.39
CA PRO A 79 14.32 4.08 -11.11
C PRO A 79 14.39 4.38 -12.62
N VAL A 80 13.41 5.11 -13.17
CA VAL A 80 13.36 5.45 -14.60
C VAL A 80 14.05 6.78 -14.88
N SER A 81 13.81 7.80 -14.06
CA SER A 81 14.22 9.19 -14.34
C SER A 81 15.14 9.81 -13.28
N LYS A 82 15.45 9.08 -12.20
CA LYS A 82 16.19 9.55 -11.02
C LYS A 82 15.59 10.76 -10.28
N LYS A 83 14.41 11.23 -10.69
CA LYS A 83 13.67 12.28 -9.98
C LYS A 83 13.15 11.77 -8.63
N PRO A 84 12.89 12.64 -7.64
CA PRO A 84 12.28 12.25 -6.37
C PRO A 84 11.00 11.42 -6.57
N ALA A 85 10.89 10.31 -5.85
CA ALA A 85 9.75 9.42 -5.95
C ALA A 85 8.54 9.99 -5.18
N LYS A 86 7.34 9.83 -5.75
CA LYS A 86 6.10 10.45 -5.23
C LYS A 86 4.93 9.47 -5.12
N LYS A 87 5.02 8.32 -5.79
CA LYS A 87 3.96 7.31 -5.86
C LYS A 87 4.53 5.96 -5.46
N LYS A 88 3.71 5.16 -4.77
CA LYS A 88 4.03 3.81 -4.32
C LYS A 88 3.49 2.79 -5.31
N ILE A 89 4.22 1.72 -5.54
CA ILE A 89 3.76 0.48 -6.17
C ILE A 89 4.09 -0.67 -5.23
N VAL A 90 3.15 -1.60 -5.07
CA VAL A 90 3.32 -2.78 -4.24
C VAL A 90 3.64 -3.95 -5.17
N VAL A 91 4.74 -4.65 -4.90
CA VAL A 91 5.19 -5.82 -5.65
C VAL A 91 5.15 -7.01 -4.72
N ALA A 92 4.50 -8.10 -5.14
CA ALA A 92 4.46 -9.34 -4.39
C ALA A 92 5.56 -10.31 -4.84
N PHE A 93 5.98 -11.17 -3.92
CA PHE A 93 7.06 -12.13 -4.06
C PHE A 93 6.59 -13.52 -3.64
N CYS A 94 7.33 -14.56 -4.02
CA CYS A 94 6.98 -15.93 -3.66
C CYS A 94 7.49 -16.38 -2.27
N CYS A 95 8.36 -15.58 -1.63
CA CYS A 95 9.06 -15.97 -0.40
C CYS A 95 9.57 -14.75 0.41
N GLY A 96 9.80 -14.93 1.71
CA GLY A 96 10.38 -13.91 2.59
C GLY A 96 11.78 -13.48 2.15
N ASN A 97 12.68 -14.45 1.91
CA ASN A 97 14.03 -14.17 1.42
C ASN A 97 14.04 -13.35 0.10
N CYS A 98 12.97 -13.44 -0.68
CA CYS A 98 12.79 -12.68 -1.92
C CYS A 98 12.47 -11.22 -1.61
N VAL A 99 11.64 -10.96 -0.59
CA VAL A 99 11.36 -9.62 -0.06
C VAL A 99 12.62 -9.03 0.55
N ASP A 100 13.37 -9.83 1.33
CA ASP A 100 14.62 -9.40 1.95
C ASP A 100 15.63 -9.02 0.87
N LYS A 101 15.83 -9.86 -0.15
CA LYS A 101 16.72 -9.56 -1.29
C LYS A 101 16.29 -8.31 -2.06
N ALA A 102 14.99 -8.06 -2.16
CA ALA A 102 14.46 -6.86 -2.81
C ALA A 102 14.65 -5.59 -1.97
N SER A 103 14.83 -5.71 -0.65
CA SER A 103 14.91 -4.58 0.29
C SER A 103 16.32 -4.33 0.81
N SER A 104 17.17 -5.35 0.81
CA SER A 104 18.51 -5.38 1.42
C SER A 104 19.57 -4.74 0.59
#